data_AF-T0P7S7-F1
#
_entry.id   AF-T0P7S7-F1
#
_cell.length_a   1.000
_cell.length_b   1.000
_cell.length_c   1.000
_cell.angle_alpha   90.00
_cell.angle_beta   90.00
_cell.angle_gamma   90.00
#
_symmetry.space_group_name_H-M   'P 1'
#
loop_
_entity.id
_entity.type
_entity.pdbx_description
1 polymer ?
#
loop_
_entity_poly.entity_id
_entity_poly.type
_entity_poly.pdbx_seq_one_letter_code
_entity_poly.pdbx_strand_id
1 'polypeptide(L)'
;MNFPDIQTNFWDAVIAVPLTVILTQCFKLFPIPHKYFPTIATVIGFIISIFFSHRGDLSAGLFMGGFYGSAAVGLYSSLKMGWLTYKKRKARRLE
;
A
#
# COMPACT_ATOMS: atom_id res chain seq x y z
N MET A 1 -2.89 26.39 -17.84
CA MET A 1 -2.62 25.06 -17.25
C MET A 1 -3.88 24.64 -16.51
N ASN A 2 -4.67 23.73 -17.06
CA ASN A 2 -5.75 23.11 -16.31
C ASN A 2 -5.10 22.04 -15.45
N PHE A 3 -4.94 22.31 -14.16
CA PHE A 3 -4.58 21.28 -13.20
C PHE A 3 -5.69 20.23 -13.22
N PRO A 4 -5.37 18.92 -13.23
CA PRO A 4 -6.40 17.90 -13.09
C PRO A 4 -7.15 18.16 -11.78
N ASP A 5 -8.47 18.23 -11.87
CA ASP A 5 -9.35 18.46 -10.72
C ASP A 5 -9.39 17.15 -9.91
N ILE A 6 -8.37 16.96 -9.07
CA ILE A 6 -8.23 15.79 -8.21
C ILE A 6 -9.21 16.02 -7.04
N GLN A 7 -10.50 15.82 -7.29
CA GLN A 7 -11.45 15.55 -6.23
C GLN A 7 -11.14 14.16 -5.67
N THR A 8 -10.07 14.09 -4.88
CA THR A 8 -9.78 12.89 -4.08
C THR A 8 -10.95 12.71 -3.14
N ASN A 9 -11.81 11.74 -3.43
CA ASN A 9 -12.76 11.29 -2.45
C ASN A 9 -11.91 10.75 -1.30
N PHE A 10 -11.93 11.37 -0.10
CA PHE A 10 -11.12 10.95 1.05
C PHE A 10 -11.18 9.43 1.28
N TRP A 11 -12.34 8.85 0.93
CA TRP A 11 -12.62 7.44 0.89
C TRP A 11 -11.67 6.59 0.01
N ASP A 12 -11.15 7.11 -1.09
CA ASP A 12 -10.17 6.40 -1.93
C ASP A 12 -8.87 6.16 -1.19
N ALA A 13 -8.33 7.14 -0.47
CA ALA A 13 -7.11 6.94 0.31
C ALA A 13 -7.33 5.99 1.50
N VAL A 14 -8.48 6.12 2.17
CA VAL A 14 -8.84 5.31 3.35
C VAL A 14 -9.10 3.85 2.97
N ILE A 15 -9.66 3.59 1.78
CA ILE A 15 -10.01 2.23 1.34
C ILE A 15 -8.90 1.61 0.49
N ALA A 16 -8.31 2.36 -0.45
CA ALA A 16 -7.31 1.82 -1.37
C ALA A 16 -6.05 1.34 -0.66
N VAL A 17 -5.55 2.06 0.36
CA VAL A 17 -4.31 1.67 1.05
C VAL A 17 -4.48 0.35 1.82
N PRO A 18 -5.48 0.16 2.71
CA PRO A 18 -5.73 -1.12 3.36
C PRO A 18 -6.02 -2.24 2.35
N LEU A 19 -6.79 -1.96 1.29
CA LEU A 19 -7.09 -2.93 0.25
C LEU A 19 -5.80 -3.41 -0.46
N THR A 20 -4.90 -2.48 -0.79
CA THR A 20 -3.58 -2.79 -1.39
C THR A 20 -2.74 -3.67 -0.47
N VAL A 21 -2.79 -3.41 0.85
CA VAL A 21 -2.09 -4.24 1.85
C VAL A 21 -2.72 -5.63 1.94
N ILE A 22 -4.04 -5.76 1.97
CA ILE A 22 -4.73 -7.06 2.03
C ILE A 22 -4.40 -7.88 0.78
N LEU A 23 -4.51 -7.28 -0.41
CA LEU A 23 -4.19 -7.96 -1.67
C LEU A 23 -2.73 -8.40 -1.71
N THR A 24 -1.79 -7.55 -1.27
CA THR A 24 -0.38 -7.98 -1.15
C THR A 24 -0.16 -9.07 -0.13
N GLN A 25 -0.92 -9.12 0.96
CA GLN A 25 -0.87 -10.25 1.88
C GLN A 25 -1.40 -11.54 1.23
N CYS A 26 -2.42 -11.47 0.37
CA CYS A 26 -2.90 -12.65 -0.38
C CYS A 26 -1.81 -13.25 -1.27
N PHE A 27 -0.90 -12.42 -1.81
CA PHE A 27 0.24 -12.92 -2.57
C PHE A 27 1.25 -13.73 -1.74
N LYS A 28 1.19 -13.70 -0.39
CA LYS A 28 1.98 -14.59 0.46
C LYS A 28 1.58 -16.06 0.37
N LEU A 29 0.41 -16.39 -0.17
CA LEU A 29 0.04 -17.77 -0.43
C LEU A 29 0.90 -18.41 -1.54
N PHE A 30 1.55 -17.60 -2.36
CA PHE A 30 2.47 -18.06 -3.39
C PHE A 30 3.92 -18.08 -2.87
N PRO A 31 4.79 -18.97 -3.39
CA PRO A 31 6.20 -19.07 -3.00
C PRO A 31 7.04 -17.92 -3.58
N ILE A 32 6.62 -16.67 -3.35
CA ILE A 32 7.27 -15.47 -3.86
C ILE A 32 8.32 -14.99 -2.85
N PRO A 33 9.56 -14.70 -3.28
CA PRO A 33 10.58 -14.14 -2.40
C PRO A 33 10.13 -12.81 -1.78
N HIS A 34 10.39 -12.63 -0.48
CA HIS A 34 9.95 -11.45 0.28
C HIS A 34 10.45 -10.10 -0.29
N LYS A 35 11.50 -10.13 -1.13
CA LYS A 35 12.06 -8.96 -1.82
C LYS A 35 11.09 -8.31 -2.80
N TYR A 36 10.14 -9.06 -3.37
CA TYR A 36 9.22 -8.56 -4.40
C TYR A 36 7.92 -7.97 -3.84
N PHE A 37 7.64 -8.14 -2.55
CA PHE A 37 6.42 -7.62 -1.93
C PHE A 37 6.24 -6.10 -2.07
N PRO A 38 7.28 -5.27 -1.91
CA PRO A 38 7.16 -3.84 -2.17
C PRO A 38 6.77 -3.52 -3.61
N THR A 39 7.38 -4.21 -4.58
CA THR A 39 7.06 -4.04 -6.01
C THR A 39 5.63 -4.47 -6.31
N ILE A 40 5.17 -5.58 -5.75
CA ILE A 40 3.79 -6.05 -5.91
C ILE A 40 2.80 -5.05 -5.29
N ALA A 41 3.11 -4.48 -4.12
CA ALA A 41 2.28 -3.43 -3.50
C ALA A 41 2.14 -2.21 -4.40
N THR A 42 3.25 -1.77 -4.99
CA THR A 42 3.26 -0.65 -5.93
C THR A 42 2.42 -0.95 -7.17
N VAL A 43 2.60 -2.12 -7.79
CA VAL A 43 1.83 -2.53 -8.97
C VAL A 43 0.33 -2.60 -8.67
N ILE A 44 -0.06 -3.17 -7.52
CA ILE A 44 -1.46 -3.23 -7.11
C ILE A 44 -2.02 -1.82 -6.85
N GLY A 45 -1.24 -0.94 -6.20
CA GLY A 45 -1.63 0.46 -6.00
C GLY A 45 -1.90 1.21 -7.31
N PHE A 46 -1.05 0.98 -8.31
CA PHE A 46 -1.27 1.50 -9.67
C PHE A 46 -2.52 0.92 -10.33
N ILE A 47 -2.74 -0.40 -10.23
CA ILE A 47 -3.94 -1.03 -10.81
C ILE A 47 -5.20 -0.46 -10.17
N ILE A 48 -5.24 -0.34 -8.84
CA ILE A 48 -6.40 0.21 -8.13
C ILE A 48 -6.63 1.68 -8.54
N SER A 49 -5.58 2.50 -8.58
CA SER A 49 -5.76 3.92 -8.91
C SER A 49 -6.16 4.16 -10.37
N ILE A 50 -5.55 3.44 -11.31
CA ILE A 50 -5.83 3.59 -12.76
C ILE A 50 -7.23 3.06 -13.11
N PHE A 51 -7.66 1.92 -12.55
CA PHE A 51 -8.93 1.30 -12.94
C PHE A 51 -10.15 1.80 -12.17
N PHE A 52 -10.01 2.18 -10.89
CA PHE A 52 -11.14 2.57 -10.05
C PHE A 52 -11.28 4.07 -9.85
N SER A 53 -10.16 4.79 -9.65
CA SER A 53 -10.20 6.15 -9.08
C SER A 53 -10.33 7.25 -10.15
N HIS A 54 -9.62 7.14 -11.28
CA HIS A 54 -9.55 8.23 -12.26
C HIS A 54 -9.82 7.73 -13.69
N ARG A 55 -11.08 7.40 -13.99
CA ARG A 55 -11.54 6.94 -15.32
C ARG A 55 -11.56 8.05 -16.40
N GLY A 56 -10.69 9.05 -16.30
CA GLY A 56 -10.65 10.24 -17.15
C GLY A 56 -9.31 10.98 -17.18
N ASP A 57 -8.47 10.86 -16.14
CA ASP A 57 -7.15 11.51 -16.07
C ASP A 57 -6.04 10.53 -15.67
N LEU A 58 -5.34 10.01 -16.68
CA LEU A 58 -4.21 9.08 -16.52
C LEU A 58 -3.08 9.65 -15.64
N SER A 59 -2.85 10.96 -15.70
CA SER A 59 -1.83 11.65 -14.90
C SER A 59 -2.14 11.63 -13.41
N ALA A 60 -3.40 11.87 -13.03
CA ALA A 60 -3.86 11.82 -11.64
C ALA A 60 -3.86 10.38 -11.09
N GLY A 61 -4.28 9.41 -11.89
CA GLY A 61 -4.23 7.99 -11.52
C GLY A 61 -2.80 7.46 -11.32
N LEU A 62 -1.82 7.95 -12.08
CA LEU A 62 -0.41 7.59 -11.87
C LEU A 62 0.11 8.15 -10.53
N PHE A 63 -0.18 9.41 -10.24
CA PHE A 63 0.27 10.05 -9.00
C PHE A 63 -0.36 9.40 -7.77
N MET A 64 -1.68 9.20 -7.78
CA MET A 64 -2.40 8.53 -6.69
C MET A 64 -2.04 7.06 -6.56
N GLY A 65 -1.79 6.34 -7.66
CA GLY A 65 -1.34 4.94 -7.62
C GLY A 65 0.02 4.79 -6.94
N GLY A 66 0.97 5.69 -7.23
CA GLY A 66 2.25 5.76 -6.55
C GLY A 66 2.11 6.06 -5.05
N PHE A 67 1.19 6.97 -4.68
CA PHE A 67 0.86 7.28 -3.30
C PHE A 67 0.29 6.06 -2.56
N TYR A 68 -0.69 5.36 -3.14
CA TYR A 68 -1.31 4.18 -2.53
C TYR A 68 -0.31 3.04 -2.34
N GLY A 69 0.51 2.76 -3.35
CA GLY A 69 1.56 1.75 -3.26
C GLY A 69 2.59 2.06 -2.17
N SER A 70 3.08 3.30 -2.13
CA SER A 70 4.08 3.72 -1.14
C SER A 70 3.52 3.73 0.28
N ALA A 71 2.28 4.20 0.45
CA ALA A 71 1.58 4.17 1.73
C ALA A 71 1.34 2.74 2.22
N ALA A 72 0.97 1.81 1.33
CA ALA A 72 0.79 0.40 1.66
C ALA A 72 2.10 -0.25 2.13
N VAL A 73 3.21 -0.01 1.42
CA VAL A 73 4.54 -0.52 1.80
C VAL A 73 4.99 0.05 3.14
N GLY A 74 4.80 1.36 3.34
CA GLY A 74 5.12 2.04 4.60
C GLY A 74 4.31 1.49 5.77
N LEU A 75 3.00 1.33 5.59
CA LEU A 75 2.09 0.80 6.61
C LEU A 75 2.48 -0.63 7.01
N TYR A 76 2.73 -1.50 6.04
CA TYR A 76 3.18 -2.86 6.30
C TYR A 76 4.52 -2.91 7.03
N SER A 77 5.49 -2.08 6.62
CA SER A 77 6.83 -2.05 7.22
C SER A 77 6.78 -1.58 8.67
N SER A 78 6.04 -0.50 8.94
CA SER A 78 5.86 0.05 10.30
C SER A 78 5.17 -0.95 11.23
N LEU A 79 4.11 -1.62 10.77
CA LEU A 79 3.42 -2.65 11.54
C LEU A 79 4.34 -3.83 11.85
N LYS A 80 5.08 -4.31 10.85
CA LYS A 80 6.02 -5.44 11.02
C LYS A 80 7.13 -5.09 12.02
N MET A 81 7.71 -3.90 11.91
CA MET A 81 8.77 -3.44 12.83
C MET A 81 8.23 -3.22 14.25
N GLY A 82 7.05 -2.62 14.38
CA GLY A 82 6.37 -2.43 15.66
C GLY A 82 6.12 -3.77 16.37
N TRP A 83 5.57 -4.74 15.65
CA TRP A 83 5.33 -6.09 16.16
C TRP A 83 6.62 -6.80 16.59
N LEU A 84 7.65 -6.76 15.74
CA LEU A 84 8.93 -7.40 16.04
C LEU A 84 9.59 -6.77 17.29
N THR A 85 9.54 -5.45 17.40
CA THR A 85 10.06 -4.71 18.55
C THR A 85 9.29 -5.07 19.81
N TYR A 86 7.96 -5.12 19.76
CA TYR A 86 7.13 -5.56 20.88
C TYR A 86 7.50 -6.97 21.34
N LYS A 87 7.62 -7.93 20.41
CA LYS A 87 8.02 -9.31 20.74
C LYS A 87 9.42 -9.38 21.37
N LYS A 88 10.39 -8.65 20.84
CA LYS A 88 11.76 -8.58 21.40
C LYS A 88 11.79 -7.95 22.79
N ARG A 89 11.00 -6.90 23.04
CA ARG A 89 10.88 -6.28 24.38
C ARG A 89 10.24 -7.22 25.39
N LYS A 90 9.22 -7.99 24.98
CA LYS A 90 8.59 -9.00 25.85
C LYS A 90 9.56 -10.11 26.23
N ALA A 91 10.34 -10.63 25.27
CA ALA A 91 11.33 -11.69 25.53
C ALA A 91 12.39 -11.24 26.55
N ARG A 92 12.97 -10.03 26.37
CA ARG A 92 13.95 -9.45 27.30
C ARG A 92 13.41 -9.12 28.70
N ARG A 93 12.10 -9.10 28.91
CA ARG A 93 11.48 -8.87 30.23
C ARG A 93 11.27 -10.17 31.00
N LEU A 94 11.37 -11.32 30.34
CA LEU A 94 11.17 -12.64 30.92
C LEU A 94 12.51 -13.36 31.23
N GLU A 95 13.62 -12.77 30.78
CA GLU A 95 15.01 -13.11 31.16
C GLU A 95 15.45 -12.25 32.35
#